data_AF-A0AAD6LA36-F1
#
_entry.id   AF-A0AAD6LA36-F1
#
_cell.length_a   1.000
_cell.length_b   1.000
_cell.length_c   1.000
_cell.angle_alpha   90.00
_cell.angle_beta   90.00
_cell.angle_gamma   90.00
#
_symmetry.space_group_name_H-M   'P 1'
#
loop_
_entity.id
_entity.type
_entity.pdbx_description
1 polymer ?
#
loop_
_entity_poly.entity_id
_entity_poly.type
_entity_poly.pdbx_seq_one_letter_code
_entity_poly.pdbx_strand_id
1 'polypeptide(L)'
;MKTPERASINRINERKRGRYLVSNKPTTAMAMVGGNQVHNVFVYGSLLADDVVRALLSRIPQSSPAILNGHHRFSIKGRVYPAILPVENKKVTGKVLQGITDLELYILDEFEDVEYERVAVDVSLMDSSNKSQAFAYVWSDKNDPNLYGEWDFEEWKRTQMSDFAKMAAEFRKDLELPESKTRIATYESYYQQDGSDSPLAP
;
A
#
# COMPACT_ATOMS: atom_id res chain seq x y z
N MET A 1 -22.96 -15.77 -12.71
CA MET A 1 -21.76 -15.80 -13.57
C MET A 1 -20.67 -14.96 -12.91
N LYS A 2 -19.60 -15.57 -12.41
CA LYS A 2 -18.43 -14.82 -11.89
C LYS A 2 -17.64 -14.31 -13.09
N THR A 3 -17.33 -13.01 -13.15
CA THR A 3 -16.53 -12.42 -14.22
C THR A 3 -15.13 -13.06 -14.28
N PRO A 4 -14.51 -13.19 -15.47
CA PRO A 4 -13.22 -13.87 -15.66
C PRO A 4 -12.09 -13.29 -14.78
N GLU A 5 -12.18 -12.00 -14.49
CA GLU A 5 -11.21 -11.23 -13.70
C GLU A 5 -11.12 -11.67 -12.23
N ARG A 6 -12.26 -11.93 -11.57
CA ARG A 6 -12.31 -12.43 -10.19
C ARG A 6 -11.66 -13.81 -10.03
N ALA A 7 -11.73 -14.65 -11.06
CA ALA A 7 -11.13 -15.99 -11.03
C ALA A 7 -9.60 -15.95 -11.20
N SER A 8 -9.09 -14.99 -11.97
CA SER A 8 -7.65 -14.79 -12.19
C SER A 8 -6.96 -14.21 -10.95
N ILE A 9 -7.59 -13.23 -10.30
CA ILE A 9 -7.10 -12.62 -9.06
C ILE A 9 -7.03 -13.67 -7.93
N ASN A 10 -8.08 -14.49 -7.76
CA ASN A 10 -8.08 -15.53 -6.72
C ASN A 10 -6.97 -16.59 -6.91
N ARG A 11 -6.63 -16.99 -8.14
CA ARG A 11 -5.52 -17.93 -8.39
C ARG A 11 -4.15 -17.31 -8.14
N ILE A 12 -3.99 -16.01 -8.38
CA ILE A 12 -2.75 -15.27 -8.06
C ILE A 12 -2.62 -15.14 -6.53
N ASN A 13 -3.71 -14.85 -5.83
CA ASN A 13 -3.79 -14.78 -4.37
C ASN A 13 -3.36 -16.10 -3.72
N GLU A 14 -3.87 -17.23 -4.21
CA GLU A 14 -3.50 -18.57 -3.69
C GLU A 14 -2.02 -18.92 -3.96
N ARG A 15 -1.47 -18.55 -5.13
CA ARG A 15 -0.07 -18.83 -5.48
C ARG A 15 0.95 -17.93 -4.77
N LYS A 16 0.62 -16.66 -4.47
CA LYS A 16 1.46 -15.78 -3.65
C LYS A 16 1.36 -16.17 -2.17
N ARG A 17 0.15 -16.45 -1.64
CA ARG A 17 -0.04 -17.02 -0.28
C ARG A 17 0.73 -18.33 -0.10
N GLY A 18 0.61 -19.27 -1.05
CA GLY A 18 1.33 -20.54 -0.98
C GLY A 18 2.85 -20.39 -1.00
N ARG A 19 3.39 -19.42 -1.77
CA ARG A 19 4.84 -19.14 -1.76
C ARG A 19 5.29 -18.46 -0.47
N TYR A 20 4.54 -17.50 0.06
CA TYR A 20 4.93 -16.75 1.27
C TYR A 20 4.72 -17.55 2.57
N LEU A 21 3.63 -18.31 2.67
CA LEU A 21 3.36 -19.24 3.79
C LEU A 21 4.43 -20.33 3.90
N VAL A 22 4.99 -20.77 2.77
CA VAL A 22 6.09 -21.75 2.73
C VAL A 22 7.45 -21.09 2.97
N SER A 23 7.65 -19.82 2.59
CA SER A 23 8.97 -19.21 2.64
C SER A 23 9.28 -18.37 3.88
N ASN A 24 8.34 -17.62 4.49
CA ASN A 24 8.74 -16.54 5.41
C ASN A 24 7.66 -16.05 6.41
N LYS A 25 6.83 -16.91 7.02
CA LYS A 25 6.12 -16.46 8.24
C LYS A 25 7.15 -16.30 9.37
N PRO A 26 7.42 -15.09 9.89
CA PRO A 26 8.25 -14.97 11.09
C PRO A 26 7.46 -15.57 12.26
N THR A 27 7.74 -16.82 12.60
CA THR A 27 7.36 -17.35 13.92
C THR A 27 8.04 -16.51 14.99
N THR A 28 7.39 -16.34 16.15
CA THR A 28 7.93 -15.65 17.35
C THR A 28 9.36 -16.09 17.70
N ALA A 29 9.76 -17.31 17.32
CA ALA A 29 11.11 -17.85 17.49
C ALA A 29 12.17 -17.29 16.51
N MET A 30 11.81 -16.90 15.27
CA MET A 30 12.76 -16.35 14.29
C MET A 30 13.05 -14.85 14.51
N ALA A 31 12.16 -14.13 15.21
CA ALA A 31 12.38 -12.74 15.61
C ALA A 31 13.58 -12.56 16.56
N MET A 32 14.11 -13.65 17.14
CA MET A 32 15.16 -13.62 18.16
C MET A 32 16.59 -13.81 17.60
N VAL A 33 16.77 -14.11 16.30
CA VAL A 33 18.08 -14.55 15.76
C VAL A 33 18.63 -13.69 14.61
N GLY A 34 17.83 -12.81 14.00
CA GLY A 34 18.32 -11.83 13.02
C GLY A 34 18.56 -10.48 13.70
N GLY A 35 19.76 -9.90 13.56
CA GLY A 35 19.99 -8.52 14.02
C GLY A 35 18.94 -7.61 13.41
N ASN A 36 18.23 -6.83 14.25
CA ASN A 36 17.04 -6.05 13.92
C ASN A 36 17.29 -5.14 12.70
N GLN A 37 17.07 -5.66 11.49
CA GLN A 37 17.29 -4.90 10.26
C GLN A 37 16.23 -3.82 10.21
N VAL A 38 16.68 -2.61 9.88
CA VAL A 38 15.80 -1.48 9.70
C VAL A 38 15.80 -1.07 8.23
N HIS A 39 14.61 -0.78 7.74
CA HIS A 39 14.35 -0.50 6.34
C HIS A 39 13.87 0.94 6.17
N ASN A 40 14.09 1.47 4.97
CA ASN A 40 13.50 2.71 4.52
C ASN A 40 12.38 2.37 3.52
N VAL A 41 11.21 3.01 3.67
CA VAL A 41 10.07 2.81 2.77
C VAL A 41 9.60 4.15 2.23
N PHE A 42 9.67 4.34 0.93
CA PHE A 42 9.10 5.49 0.23
C PHE A 42 7.60 5.28 0.05
N VAL A 43 6.81 6.20 0.61
CA VAL A 43 5.36 6.20 0.52
C VAL A 43 4.88 7.42 -0.27
N TYR A 44 3.83 7.23 -1.04
CA TYR A 44 3.35 8.21 -2.03
C TYR A 44 1.81 8.27 -2.13
N GLY A 45 1.08 7.41 -1.41
CA GLY A 45 -0.37 7.34 -1.48
C GLY A 45 -1.02 7.58 -0.12
N SER A 46 -1.97 6.72 0.25
CA SER A 46 -2.66 6.79 1.55
C SER A 46 -1.71 6.77 2.74
N LEU A 47 -0.58 6.06 2.65
CA LEU A 47 0.48 6.02 3.66
C LEU A 47 1.25 7.36 3.84
N LEU A 48 0.96 8.39 3.03
CA LEU A 48 1.39 9.75 3.33
C LEU A 48 0.68 10.31 4.58
N ALA A 49 -0.52 9.83 4.88
CA ALA A 49 -1.29 10.24 6.05
C ALA A 49 -0.85 9.48 7.30
N ASP A 50 -0.43 10.24 8.31
CA ASP A 50 0.07 9.72 9.58
C ASP A 50 -0.96 8.90 10.35
N ASP A 51 -2.26 9.20 10.19
CA ASP A 51 -3.34 8.44 10.83
C ASP A 51 -3.42 7.01 10.28
N VAL A 52 -3.21 6.83 8.96
CA VAL A 52 -3.17 5.51 8.32
C VAL A 52 -1.91 4.75 8.77
N VAL A 53 -0.75 5.41 8.79
CA VAL A 53 0.51 4.81 9.25
C VAL A 53 0.40 4.38 10.71
N ARG A 54 -0.17 5.22 11.58
CA ARG A 54 -0.37 4.92 12.99
C ARG A 54 -1.35 3.76 13.18
N ALA A 55 -2.42 3.69 12.40
CA ALA A 55 -3.37 2.58 12.43
C ALA A 55 -2.69 1.24 12.10
N LEU A 56 -1.76 1.24 11.14
CA LEU A 56 -1.06 0.04 10.71
C LEU A 56 0.11 -0.34 11.61
N LEU A 57 0.94 0.61 12.01
CA LEU A 57 2.22 0.36 12.68
C LEU A 57 2.19 0.62 14.19
N SER A 58 1.06 1.12 14.71
CA SER A 58 0.90 1.55 16.11
C SER A 58 1.86 2.65 16.57
N ARG A 59 2.61 3.26 15.64
CA ARG A 59 3.48 4.42 15.84
C ARG A 59 3.59 5.22 14.53
N ILE A 60 4.25 6.37 14.59
CA ILE A 60 4.67 7.12 13.40
C ILE A 60 6.21 7.04 13.33
N PRO A 61 6.78 6.37 12.31
CA PRO A 61 8.21 6.39 12.07
C PRO A 61 8.73 7.79 11.73
N GLN A 62 10.01 8.07 12.01
CA GLN A 62 10.66 9.28 11.51
C GLN A 62 10.55 9.29 9.98
N SER A 63 10.31 10.46 9.40
CA SER A 63 10.19 10.57 7.95
C SER A 63 10.79 11.84 7.38
N SER A 64 11.35 11.72 6.18
CA SER A 64 11.86 12.85 5.40
C SER A 64 11.09 12.98 4.08
N PRO A 65 10.67 14.19 3.67
CA PRO A 65 10.09 14.42 2.35
C PRO A 65 11.07 14.01 1.25
N ALA A 66 10.58 13.37 0.20
CA ALA A 66 11.41 12.81 -0.85
C ALA A 66 10.72 12.82 -2.22
N ILE A 67 11.53 12.72 -3.27
CA ILE A 67 11.07 12.66 -4.66
C ILE A 67 11.58 11.36 -5.29
N LEU A 68 10.66 10.61 -5.88
CA LEU A 68 10.98 9.48 -6.75
C LEU A 68 10.91 9.95 -8.21
N ASN A 69 12.03 9.89 -8.92
CA ASN A 69 12.10 10.26 -10.34
C ASN A 69 11.75 9.08 -11.25
N GLY A 70 11.34 9.38 -12.49
CA GLY A 70 11.02 8.38 -13.51
C GLY A 70 9.71 7.62 -13.24
N HIS A 71 8.82 8.18 -12.42
CA HIS A 71 7.54 7.57 -12.07
C HIS A 71 6.42 8.59 -12.18
N HIS A 72 5.20 8.11 -12.43
CA HIS A 72 3.98 8.91 -12.34
C HIS A 72 2.98 8.24 -11.39
N ARG A 73 2.21 9.08 -10.68
CA ARG A 73 1.18 8.64 -9.74
C ARG A 73 -0.19 8.78 -10.37
N PHE A 74 -0.87 7.66 -10.53
CA PHE A 74 -2.17 7.55 -11.19
C PHE A 74 -3.30 7.35 -10.18
N SER A 75 -4.48 7.87 -10.51
CA SER A 75 -5.74 7.40 -9.92
C SER A 75 -6.16 6.09 -10.59
N ILE A 76 -6.93 5.27 -9.88
CA ILE A 76 -7.42 3.97 -10.36
C ILE A 76 -8.94 3.96 -10.26
N LYS A 77 -9.66 3.63 -11.34
CA LYS A 77 -11.14 3.63 -11.31
C LYS A 77 -11.65 2.64 -10.25
N GLY A 78 -12.54 3.10 -9.38
CA GLY A 78 -13.12 2.28 -8.31
C GLY A 78 -12.21 2.06 -7.09
N ARG A 79 -11.00 2.63 -7.07
CA ARG A 79 -10.13 2.67 -5.89
C ARG A 79 -9.93 4.11 -5.43
N VAL A 80 -9.88 4.30 -4.11
CA VAL A 80 -9.55 5.61 -3.52
C VAL A 80 -8.04 5.82 -3.31
N TYR A 81 -7.22 4.79 -3.52
CA TYR A 81 -5.77 4.84 -3.37
C TYR A 81 -5.04 4.82 -4.72
N PRO A 82 -3.83 5.39 -4.82
CA PRO A 82 -3.14 5.57 -6.09
C PRO A 82 -2.24 4.41 -6.47
N ALA A 83 -1.93 4.33 -7.75
CA ALA A 83 -0.83 3.53 -8.30
C ALA A 83 0.37 4.42 -8.62
N ILE A 84 1.59 3.86 -8.59
CA ILE A 84 2.72 4.42 -9.36
C ILE A 84 3.18 3.43 -10.40
N LEU A 85 3.59 3.96 -11.56
CA LEU A 85 4.26 3.22 -12.62
C LEU A 85 5.45 4.02 -13.17
N PRO A 86 6.46 3.34 -13.75
CA PRO A 86 7.56 4.01 -14.42
C PRO A 86 7.05 4.85 -15.60
N VAL A 87 7.36 6.14 -15.59
CA VAL A 87 7.09 7.08 -16.68
C VAL A 87 8.26 8.05 -16.76
N GLU A 88 8.91 8.09 -17.92
CA GLU A 88 10.09 8.92 -18.15
C GLU A 88 9.78 10.41 -17.95
N ASN A 89 10.75 11.16 -17.41
CA ASN A 89 10.65 12.61 -17.17
C ASN A 89 9.51 13.05 -16.23
N LYS A 90 8.85 12.12 -15.54
CA LYS A 90 7.90 12.39 -14.44
C LYS A 90 8.56 12.14 -13.09
N LYS A 91 7.93 12.67 -12.05
CA LYS A 91 8.37 12.50 -10.66
C LYS A 91 7.17 12.38 -9.74
N VAL A 92 7.37 11.73 -8.61
CA VAL A 92 6.38 11.51 -7.57
C VAL A 92 6.93 12.07 -6.25
N THR A 93 6.24 13.06 -5.67
CA THR A 93 6.61 13.64 -4.37
C THR A 93 5.95 12.86 -3.24
N GLY A 94 6.74 12.30 -2.34
CA GLY A 94 6.24 11.56 -1.18
C GLY A 94 7.10 11.78 0.05
N LYS A 95 7.19 10.77 0.91
CA LYS A 95 8.11 10.76 2.05
C LYS A 95 8.75 9.39 2.23
N VAL A 96 9.95 9.36 2.79
CA VAL A 96 10.60 8.13 3.24
C VAL A 96 10.31 7.93 4.70
N LEU A 97 9.61 6.86 5.05
CA LEU A 97 9.52 6.35 6.40
C LEU A 97 10.83 5.61 6.73
N GLN A 98 11.48 6.00 7.82
CA GLN A 98 12.77 5.48 8.25
C GLN A 98 12.61 4.56 9.45
N GLY A 99 13.53 3.60 9.59
CA GLY A 99 13.55 2.74 10.77
C GLY A 99 12.37 1.76 10.82
N ILE A 100 11.92 1.27 9.65
CA ILE A 100 10.87 0.25 9.56
C ILE A 100 11.48 -1.10 9.90
N THR A 101 10.98 -1.76 10.92
CA THR A 101 11.43 -3.10 11.32
C THR A 101 10.95 -4.18 10.34
N ASP A 102 11.53 -5.38 10.38
CA ASP A 102 11.07 -6.52 9.58
C ASP A 102 9.58 -6.83 9.80
N LEU A 103 9.09 -6.73 11.04
CA LEU A 103 7.68 -6.97 11.36
C LEU A 103 6.77 -5.91 10.75
N GLU A 104 7.14 -4.63 10.88
CA GLU A 104 6.38 -3.52 10.27
C GLU A 104 6.40 -3.58 8.76
N LEU A 105 7.53 -3.97 8.18
CA LEU A 105 7.65 -4.19 6.76
C LEU A 105 6.74 -5.33 6.27
N TYR A 106 6.62 -6.41 7.05
CA TYR A 106 5.65 -7.48 6.77
C TYR A 106 4.20 -6.98 6.82
N ILE A 107 3.84 -6.15 7.81
CA ILE A 107 2.50 -5.56 7.90
C ILE A 107 2.20 -4.70 6.67
N LEU A 108 3.17 -3.92 6.20
CA LEU A 108 3.04 -3.13 4.98
C LEU A 108 2.90 -4.02 3.74
N ASP A 109 3.65 -5.12 3.64
CA ASP A 109 3.52 -6.09 2.54
C ASP A 109 2.11 -6.70 2.49
N GLU A 110 1.57 -7.12 3.64
CA GLU A 110 0.22 -7.68 3.73
C GLU A 110 -0.86 -6.63 3.47
N PHE A 111 -0.62 -5.38 3.88
CA PHE A 111 -1.55 -4.28 3.62
C PHE A 111 -1.59 -3.91 2.15
N GLU A 112 -0.44 -3.81 1.47
CA GLU A 112 -0.40 -3.47 0.05
C GLU A 112 -0.90 -4.62 -0.83
N ASP A 113 -0.79 -5.85 -0.33
CA ASP A 113 -1.37 -7.06 -0.91
C ASP A 113 -0.83 -7.34 -2.33
N VAL A 114 -1.46 -8.26 -3.05
CA VAL A 114 -1.02 -8.71 -4.37
C VAL A 114 -1.05 -7.63 -5.45
N GLU A 115 -1.79 -6.54 -5.23
CA GLU A 115 -1.97 -5.44 -6.18
C GLU A 115 -0.67 -4.67 -6.40
N TYR A 116 0.25 -4.70 -5.44
CA TYR A 116 1.54 -4.05 -5.53
C TYR A 116 2.71 -5.04 -5.43
N GLU A 117 3.84 -4.63 -6.00
CA GLU A 117 5.13 -5.28 -5.85
C GLU A 117 6.08 -4.36 -5.08
N ARG A 118 6.68 -4.90 -4.02
CA ARG A 118 7.73 -4.17 -3.29
C ARG A 118 9.03 -4.20 -4.10
N VAL A 119 9.52 -3.03 -4.49
CA VAL A 119 10.74 -2.85 -5.27
C VAL A 119 11.71 -1.91 -4.57
N ALA A 120 13.01 -2.12 -4.75
CA ALA A 120 14.02 -1.15 -4.31
C ALA A 120 14.08 0.02 -5.29
N VAL A 121 14.12 1.25 -4.75
CA VAL A 121 14.16 2.50 -5.52
C VAL A 121 15.18 3.46 -4.92
N ASP A 122 15.72 4.33 -5.77
CA ASP A 122 16.50 5.49 -5.34
C ASP A 122 15.61 6.74 -5.32
N VAL A 123 15.53 7.38 -4.16
CA VAL A 123 14.78 8.63 -3.98
C VAL A 123 15.71 9.77 -3.60
N SER A 124 15.34 10.98 -4.00
CA SER A 124 16.03 12.21 -3.61
C SER A 124 15.36 12.80 -2.38
N LEU A 125 16.08 12.86 -1.26
CA LEU A 125 15.60 13.51 -0.04
C LEU A 125 15.59 15.04 -0.22
N MET A 126 14.49 15.69 0.14
CA MET A 126 14.33 17.14 -0.05
C MET A 126 15.03 17.97 1.04
N ASP A 127 15.32 17.36 2.19
CA ASP A 127 15.97 18.01 3.33
C ASP A 127 17.50 18.16 3.16
N SER A 128 18.12 17.30 2.36
CA SER A 128 19.57 17.14 2.31
C SER A 128 20.13 17.05 0.90
N SER A 129 19.27 17.06 -0.13
CA SER A 129 19.65 16.81 -1.55
C SER A 129 20.38 15.48 -1.80
N ASN A 130 20.41 14.60 -0.80
CA ASN A 130 21.05 13.29 -0.88
C ASN A 130 20.10 12.28 -1.53
N LYS A 131 20.67 11.29 -2.22
CA LYS A 131 19.94 10.09 -2.61
C LYS A 131 19.87 9.12 -1.43
N SER A 132 18.75 8.44 -1.29
CA SER A 132 18.55 7.37 -0.32
C SER A 132 17.91 6.17 -1.01
N GLN A 133 18.40 4.97 -0.69
CA GLN A 133 17.77 3.73 -1.11
C GLN A 133 16.59 3.44 -0.18
N ALA A 134 15.44 3.11 -0.77
CA ALA A 134 14.23 2.75 -0.05
C ALA A 134 13.46 1.66 -0.81
N PHE A 135 12.54 1.00 -0.13
CA PHE A 135 11.51 0.21 -0.79
C PHE A 135 10.33 1.09 -1.18
N ALA A 136 9.68 0.77 -2.30
CA ALA A 136 8.40 1.34 -2.70
C ALA A 136 7.48 0.22 -3.18
N TYR A 137 6.18 0.40 -3.00
CA TYR A 137 5.15 -0.50 -3.54
C TYR A 137 4.73 0.01 -4.91
N VAL A 138 5.04 -0.70 -5.99
CA VAL A 138 4.72 -0.30 -7.37
C VAL A 138 3.54 -1.13 -7.87
N TRP A 139 2.63 -0.53 -8.64
CA TRP A 139 1.44 -1.23 -9.14
C TRP A 139 1.83 -2.42 -10.03
N SER A 140 1.26 -3.59 -9.77
CA SER A 140 1.67 -4.84 -10.42
C SER A 140 1.25 -4.90 -11.89
N ASP A 141 0.08 -4.36 -12.23
CA ASP A 141 -0.44 -4.39 -13.60
C ASP A 141 -0.11 -3.11 -14.37
N LYS A 142 1.00 -3.15 -15.09
CA LYS A 142 1.50 -2.01 -15.88
C LYS A 142 0.57 -1.57 -17.02
N ASN A 143 -0.37 -2.43 -17.44
CA ASN A 143 -1.27 -2.17 -18.55
C ASN A 143 -2.73 -1.98 -18.10
N ASP A 144 -2.95 -1.74 -16.81
CA ASP A 144 -4.29 -1.61 -16.25
C ASP A 144 -5.05 -0.44 -16.92
N PRO A 145 -6.16 -0.72 -17.65
CA PRO A 145 -6.94 0.30 -18.36
C PRO A 145 -7.74 1.20 -17.40
N ASN A 146 -7.76 0.88 -16.11
CA ASN A 146 -8.40 1.67 -15.07
C ASN A 146 -7.49 2.76 -14.52
N LEU A 147 -6.22 2.81 -14.90
CA LEU A 147 -5.32 3.90 -14.53
C LEU A 147 -5.65 5.17 -15.30
N TYR A 148 -5.80 6.28 -14.60
CA TYR A 148 -6.11 7.57 -15.21
C TYR A 148 -5.62 8.74 -14.38
N GLY A 149 -5.35 9.86 -15.06
CA GLY A 149 -5.07 11.15 -14.45
C GLY A 149 -3.92 11.15 -13.44
N GLU A 150 -3.84 12.24 -12.69
CA GLU A 150 -2.97 12.37 -11.53
C GLU A 150 -3.83 12.19 -10.26
N TRP A 151 -3.27 11.54 -9.25
CA TRP A 151 -3.95 11.39 -7.96
C TRP A 151 -3.56 12.52 -6.99
N ASP A 152 -4.56 13.18 -6.44
CA ASP A 152 -4.40 14.32 -5.53
C ASP A 152 -4.51 13.88 -4.07
N PHE A 153 -3.40 14.03 -3.33
CA PHE A 153 -3.34 13.69 -1.92
C PHE A 153 -4.21 14.60 -1.04
N GLU A 154 -4.27 15.90 -1.33
CA GLU A 154 -5.02 16.84 -0.49
C GLU A 154 -6.53 16.66 -0.67
N GLU A 155 -6.96 16.38 -1.90
CA GLU A 155 -8.35 16.01 -2.15
C GLU A 155 -8.73 14.71 -1.42
N TRP A 156 -7.89 13.67 -1.55
CA TRP A 156 -8.09 12.41 -0.86
C TRP A 156 -8.09 12.58 0.67
N LYS A 157 -7.19 13.40 1.19
CA LYS A 157 -7.07 13.66 2.63
C LYS A 157 -8.35 14.26 3.19
N ARG A 158 -8.96 15.19 2.46
CA ARG A 158 -10.23 15.83 2.85
C ARG A 158 -11.43 14.88 2.78
N THR A 159 -11.44 13.95 1.84
CA THR A 159 -12.66 13.21 1.47
C THR A 159 -12.66 11.74 1.90
N GLN A 160 -11.50 11.10 2.00
CA GLN A 160 -11.38 9.64 2.16
C GLN A 160 -10.53 9.22 3.37
N MET A 161 -9.65 10.09 3.88
CA MET A 161 -8.67 9.72 4.91
C MET A 161 -9.29 9.10 6.17
N SER A 162 -10.37 9.68 6.69
CA SER A 162 -10.97 9.22 7.94
C SER A 162 -11.45 7.77 7.83
N ASP A 163 -12.15 7.46 6.75
CA ASP A 163 -12.70 6.14 6.50
C ASP A 163 -11.61 5.13 6.14
N PHE A 164 -10.61 5.56 5.36
CA PHE A 164 -9.47 4.73 5.04
C PHE A 164 -8.62 4.38 6.27
N ALA A 165 -8.47 5.32 7.22
CA ALA A 165 -7.77 5.06 8.48
C ALA A 165 -8.53 4.07 9.38
N LYS A 166 -9.87 4.13 9.41
CA LYS A 166 -10.70 3.13 10.11
C LYS A 166 -10.52 1.75 9.49
N MET A 167 -10.60 1.66 8.16
CA MET A 167 -10.37 0.43 7.42
C MET A 167 -8.97 -0.16 7.70
N ALA A 168 -7.93 0.69 7.73
CA ALA A 168 -6.58 0.26 8.06
C ALA A 168 -6.47 -0.27 9.50
N ALA A 169 -7.18 0.34 10.45
CA ALA A 169 -7.22 -0.14 11.83
C ALA A 169 -7.98 -1.48 11.97
N GLU A 170 -9.06 -1.68 11.20
CA GLU A 170 -9.77 -2.96 11.12
C GLU A 170 -8.89 -4.05 10.52
N PHE A 171 -8.23 -3.75 9.39
CA PHE A 171 -7.24 -4.65 8.79
C PHE A 171 -6.17 -5.07 9.80
N ARG A 172 -5.63 -4.12 10.58
CA ARG A 172 -4.60 -4.41 11.57
C ARG A 172 -5.09 -5.37 12.67
N LYS A 173 -6.33 -5.23 13.11
CA LYS A 173 -6.95 -6.16 14.08
C LYS A 173 -7.14 -7.56 13.47
N ASP A 174 -7.59 -7.62 12.21
CA ASP A 174 -7.84 -8.88 11.51
C ASP A 174 -6.54 -9.65 11.20
N LEU A 175 -5.43 -8.94 10.96
CA LEU A 175 -4.12 -9.55 10.69
C LEU A 175 -3.62 -10.42 11.87
N GLU A 176 -4.08 -10.13 13.09
CA GLU A 176 -3.74 -10.89 14.30
C GLU A 176 -4.61 -12.15 14.48
N LEU A 177 -5.66 -12.32 13.66
CA LEU A 177 -6.57 -13.47 13.72
C LEU A 177 -6.16 -14.61 12.74
N PRO A 178 -6.45 -15.88 13.06
CA PRO A 178 -6.13 -17.02 12.18
C PRO A 178 -6.83 -16.99 10.81
N GLU A 179 -7.97 -16.32 10.72
CA GLU A 179 -8.81 -16.19 9.52
C GLU A 179 -8.76 -14.76 8.93
N SER A 180 -7.56 -14.18 8.81
CA SER A 180 -7.40 -12.80 8.35
C SER A 180 -7.91 -12.58 6.92
N LYS A 181 -8.67 -11.49 6.74
CA LYS A 181 -9.11 -11.00 5.43
C LYS A 181 -8.00 -10.20 4.76
N THR A 182 -7.90 -10.33 3.44
CA THR A 182 -7.01 -9.50 2.59
C THR A 182 -7.45 -8.03 2.62
N ARG A 183 -6.53 -7.08 2.39
CA ARG A 183 -6.92 -5.66 2.23
C ARG A 183 -8.04 -5.49 1.21
N ILE A 184 -7.98 -6.19 0.07
CA ILE A 184 -9.01 -6.10 -0.99
C ILE A 184 -10.39 -6.46 -0.44
N ALA A 185 -10.51 -7.60 0.23
CA ALA A 185 -11.77 -8.04 0.84
C ALA A 185 -12.27 -7.05 1.90
N THR A 186 -11.38 -6.51 2.74
CA THR A 186 -11.75 -5.48 3.73
C THR A 186 -12.24 -4.21 3.02
N TYR A 187 -11.52 -3.74 2.00
CA TYR A 187 -11.88 -2.57 1.19
C TYR A 187 -13.23 -2.74 0.50
N GLU A 188 -13.46 -3.87 -0.18
CA GLU A 188 -14.74 -4.15 -0.84
C GLU A 188 -15.87 -4.20 0.17
N SER A 189 -15.65 -4.80 1.35
CA SER A 189 -16.67 -4.82 2.39
C SER A 189 -16.97 -3.43 2.96
N TYR A 190 -16.00 -2.52 2.98
CA TYR A 190 -16.17 -1.19 3.57
C TYR A 190 -16.77 -0.18 2.57
N TYR A 191 -16.29 -0.20 1.33
CA TYR A 191 -16.61 0.80 0.31
C TYR A 191 -17.65 0.35 -0.73
N GLN A 192 -17.97 -0.96 -0.82
CA GLN A 192 -19.01 -1.45 -1.75
C GLN A 192 -20.31 -1.86 -1.05
N GLN A 193 -20.46 -1.63 0.26
CA GLN A 193 -21.74 -1.84 0.96
C GLN A 193 -22.82 -0.82 0.55
N ASP A 194 -22.44 0.36 0.06
CA ASP A 194 -23.38 1.44 -0.34
C ASP A 194 -23.72 1.43 -1.85
N GLY A 195 -23.60 0.28 -2.53
CA GLY A 195 -23.94 0.13 -3.94
C GLY A 195 -25.44 0.07 -4.27
N SER A 196 -26.34 0.26 -3.30
CA SER A 196 -27.79 0.14 -3.51
C SER A 196 -28.63 1.35 -3.09
N ASP A 197 -28.03 2.54 -2.95
CA ASP A 197 -28.82 3.78 -2.91
C ASP A 197 -27.99 4.96 -3.41
N SER A 198 -28.06 5.21 -4.72
CA SER A 198 -27.78 6.53 -5.25
C SER A 198 -28.90 6.90 -6.22
N PRO A 199 -29.70 7.95 -5.92
CA PRO A 199 -30.68 8.44 -6.85
C PRO A 199 -29.94 8.99 -8.07
N LEU A 200 -30.33 8.50 -9.23
CA LEU A 200 -30.11 9.16 -10.51
C LEU A 200 -30.37 10.67 -10.34
N ALA A 201 -29.38 11.48 -10.69
CA ALA A 201 -29.54 12.91 -10.85
C ALA A 201 -28.60 13.37 -11.98
N PRO A 202 -28.98 14.42 -12.71
CA PRO A 202 -29.76 14.30 -13.95
C PRO A 202 -28.92 14.44 -15.22
#